data_AF-A0A090X9I4-F1
#
_entry.id   AF-A0A090X9I4-F1
#
_cell.length_a   1.000
_cell.length_b   1.000
_cell.length_c   1.000
_cell.angle_alpha   90.00
_cell.angle_beta   90.00
_cell.angle_gamma   90.00
#
_symmetry.space_group_name_H-M   'P 1'
#
loop_
_entity.id
_entity.type
_entity.pdbx_description
1 polymer ?
#
loop_
_entity_poly.entity_id
_entity_poly.type
_entity_poly.pdbx_seq_one_letter_code
_entity_poly.pdbx_strand_id
1 'polypeptide(L)'
;MIAALFLVIQLLGQSESQTILCDGDFPNATEVMVKLPRTYRLQSAFNVSNLDCVYQVFYNITHRNKTYKKYNLVYMYTVKKYKDFQDQPFYVRGVENYTIILAYKPDEYFQPEKKELILYSDKETCMVTKDPNSHFTSNVCSLLVTEASFYDPRKECTQAFIRHCGHAAYNFTSISRCVNRTDYN
;
A
#
# COMPACT_ATOMS: atom_id res chain seq x y z
N MET A 1 2.64 50.12 25.60
CA MET A 1 1.59 49.52 24.74
C MET A 1 2.24 48.74 23.59
N ILE A 2 2.89 47.61 23.88
CA ILE A 2 3.43 46.70 22.83
C ILE A 2 3.21 45.21 23.21
N ALA A 3 2.80 44.92 24.45
CA ALA A 3 2.58 43.54 24.89
C ALA A 3 1.23 42.95 24.46
N ALA A 4 0.21 43.77 24.21
CA ALA A 4 -1.13 43.29 23.88
C ALA A 4 -1.28 42.79 22.42
N LEU A 5 -0.42 43.26 21.50
CA LEU A 5 -0.49 42.84 20.09
C LEU A 5 0.12 41.45 19.85
N PHE A 6 1.07 41.03 20.68
CA PHE A 6 1.75 39.72 20.52
C PHE A 6 0.91 38.54 21.01
N LEU A 7 -0.01 38.76 21.96
CA LEU A 7 -0.90 37.70 22.45
C LEU A 7 -2.04 37.37 21.47
N VAL A 8 -2.47 38.32 20.65
CA VAL A 8 -3.52 38.09 19.63
C VAL A 8 -2.99 37.25 18.46
N ILE A 9 -1.71 37.38 18.11
CA ILE A 9 -1.10 36.64 17.00
C ILE A 9 -0.82 35.17 17.39
N GLN A 10 -0.53 34.88 18.67
CA GLN A 10 -0.29 33.50 19.12
C GLN A 10 -1.57 32.67 19.28
N LEU A 11 -2.75 33.29 19.37
CA LEU A 11 -4.03 32.58 19.46
C LEU A 11 -4.62 32.18 18.09
N LEU A 12 -4.15 32.75 16.99
CA LEU A 12 -4.66 32.47 15.63
C LEU A 12 -3.91 31.34 14.90
N GLY A 13 -2.84 30.79 15.50
CA GLY A 13 -1.97 29.80 14.88
C GLY A 13 -2.34 28.33 15.13
N GLN A 14 -3.35 28.05 15.94
CA GLN A 14 -3.89 26.70 16.10
C GLN A 14 -5.06 26.50 15.13
N SER A 15 -4.78 26.58 13.83
CA SER A 15 -5.63 25.90 12.87
C SER A 15 -5.47 24.40 13.13
N GLU A 16 -6.45 23.83 13.83
CA GLU A 16 -6.70 22.40 13.77
C GLU A 16 -6.67 22.01 12.30
N SER A 17 -5.64 21.28 11.89
CA SER A 17 -5.58 20.65 10.58
C SER A 17 -6.69 19.60 10.55
N GLN A 18 -7.93 20.04 10.29
CA GLN A 18 -9.04 19.15 9.95
C GLN A 18 -8.54 18.30 8.79
N THR A 19 -8.27 17.04 9.10
CA THR A 19 -7.88 16.07 8.09
C THR A 19 -9.07 15.97 7.16
N ILE A 20 -8.97 16.56 5.96
CA ILE A 20 -10.06 16.51 4.98
C ILE A 20 -10.24 15.04 4.63
N LEU A 21 -11.29 14.44 5.19
CA LEU A 21 -11.67 13.06 4.93
C LEU A 21 -12.39 13.03 3.59
N CYS A 22 -11.76 12.45 2.57
CA CYS A 22 -12.37 12.29 1.27
C CYS A 22 -13.05 10.92 1.14
N ASP A 23 -14.03 10.81 0.25
CA ASP A 23 -14.60 9.52 -0.14
C ASP A 23 -13.49 8.57 -0.57
N GLY A 24 -13.59 7.32 -0.11
CA GLY A 24 -12.58 6.29 -0.37
C GLY A 24 -11.39 6.31 0.58
N ASP A 25 -11.22 7.32 1.44
CA ASP A 25 -10.19 7.32 2.49
C ASP A 25 -10.52 6.31 3.60
N PHE A 26 -9.48 5.64 4.10
CA PHE A 26 -9.56 4.63 5.15
C PHE A 26 -10.69 3.58 4.93
N PRO A 27 -10.75 2.94 3.75
CA PRO A 27 -11.83 2.05 3.39
C PRO A 27 -11.81 0.76 4.23
N ASN A 28 -12.92 0.03 4.23
CA ASN A 28 -12.94 -1.33 4.77
C ASN A 28 -11.97 -2.23 3.97
N ALA A 29 -10.87 -2.64 4.59
CA ALA A 29 -9.83 -3.39 3.90
C ALA A 29 -10.28 -4.78 3.46
N THR A 30 -11.21 -5.43 4.18
CA THR A 30 -11.76 -6.73 3.77
C THR A 30 -12.42 -6.62 2.39
N GLU A 31 -13.19 -5.56 2.15
CA GLU A 31 -13.84 -5.32 0.86
C GLU A 31 -12.82 -5.01 -0.24
N VAL A 32 -11.84 -4.14 0.04
CA VAL A 32 -10.78 -3.78 -0.92
C VAL A 32 -10.00 -5.02 -1.35
N MET A 33 -9.58 -5.87 -0.41
CA MET A 33 -8.82 -7.08 -0.72
C MET A 33 -9.57 -8.07 -1.61
N VAL A 34 -10.90 -8.09 -1.55
CA VAL A 34 -11.75 -8.95 -2.39
C VAL A 34 -11.90 -8.35 -3.79
N LYS A 35 -12.12 -7.05 -3.88
CA LYS A 35 -12.35 -6.36 -5.16
C LYS A 35 -11.06 -6.06 -5.94
N LEU A 36 -9.95 -5.85 -5.24
CA LEU A 36 -8.62 -5.60 -5.80
C LEU A 36 -7.63 -6.71 -5.40
N PRO A 37 -7.87 -7.97 -5.83
CA PRO A 37 -7.02 -9.09 -5.44
C PRO A 37 -5.63 -9.02 -6.08
N ARG A 38 -5.46 -8.29 -7.19
CA ARG A 38 -4.17 -8.08 -7.84
C ARG A 38 -4.05 -6.66 -8.36
N THR A 39 -2.96 -5.99 -8.01
CA THR A 39 -2.67 -4.62 -8.42
C THR A 39 -1.16 -4.42 -8.60
N TYR A 40 -0.78 -3.44 -9.40
CA TYR A 40 0.59 -3.13 -9.77
C TYR A 40 0.98 -1.76 -9.24
N ARG A 41 2.21 -1.61 -8.78
CA ARG A 41 2.68 -0.35 -8.22
C ARG A 41 2.93 0.64 -9.35
N LEU A 42 2.19 1.73 -9.33
CA LEU A 42 2.37 2.85 -10.24
C LEU A 42 3.30 3.91 -9.65
N GLN A 43 3.12 4.24 -8.36
CA GLN A 43 3.91 5.28 -7.68
C GLN A 43 4.41 4.78 -6.34
N SER A 44 5.56 5.28 -5.90
CA SER A 44 6.05 5.08 -4.53
C SER A 44 6.67 6.33 -3.95
N ALA A 45 6.50 6.50 -2.64
CA ALA A 45 7.12 7.57 -1.85
C ALA A 45 8.61 7.29 -1.51
N PHE A 46 9.15 6.21 -2.08
CA PHE A 46 10.54 5.78 -1.95
C PHE A 46 11.01 5.24 -3.31
N ASN A 47 12.33 5.23 -3.51
CA ASN A 47 12.95 4.71 -4.72
C ASN A 47 13.83 3.52 -4.36
N VAL A 48 13.68 2.42 -5.09
CA VAL A 48 14.56 1.26 -5.01
C VAL A 48 15.19 1.08 -6.39
N SER A 49 16.49 1.29 -6.47
CA SER A 49 17.25 1.11 -7.70
C SER A 49 17.08 -0.32 -8.24
N ASN A 50 16.99 -0.45 -9.57
CA ASN A 50 16.92 -1.72 -10.30
C ASN A 50 15.61 -2.53 -10.13
N LEU A 51 14.50 -1.89 -9.74
CA LEU A 51 13.17 -2.49 -9.86
C LEU A 51 12.54 -2.17 -11.22
N ASP A 52 12.10 -3.20 -11.94
CA ASP A 52 11.35 -3.04 -13.19
C ASP A 52 9.86 -2.83 -12.91
N CYS A 53 9.29 -3.63 -12.01
CA CYS A 53 7.89 -3.52 -11.61
C CYS A 53 7.64 -4.20 -10.25
N VAL A 54 6.52 -3.88 -9.62
CA VAL A 54 6.07 -4.51 -8.38
C VAL A 54 4.59 -4.79 -8.50
N TYR A 55 4.14 -5.95 -8.04
CA TYR A 55 2.71 -6.23 -7.93
C TYR A 55 2.36 -6.77 -6.55
N GLN A 56 1.17 -6.41 -6.11
CA GLN A 56 0.55 -6.90 -4.90
C GLN A 56 -0.49 -7.94 -5.27
N VAL A 57 -0.59 -9.02 -4.50
CA VAL A 57 -1.62 -10.04 -4.67
C VAL A 57 -2.19 -10.51 -3.33
N PHE A 58 -3.51 -10.66 -3.29
CA PHE A 58 -4.25 -11.39 -2.27
C PHE A 58 -4.77 -12.69 -2.88
N TYR A 59 -4.57 -13.81 -2.20
CA TYR A 59 -4.99 -15.12 -2.68
C TYR A 59 -5.27 -16.08 -1.53
N ASN A 60 -5.96 -17.17 -1.82
CA ASN A 60 -6.23 -18.22 -0.84
C ASN A 60 -5.33 -19.42 -1.09
N ILE A 61 -4.83 -20.03 -0.02
CA ILE A 61 -4.12 -21.31 -0.05
C ILE A 61 -4.81 -22.30 0.89
N THR A 62 -4.96 -23.55 0.47
CA THR A 62 -5.52 -24.62 1.30
C THR A 62 -4.41 -25.56 1.75
N HIS A 63 -4.25 -25.71 3.06
CA HIS A 63 -3.31 -26.66 3.65
C HIS A 63 -3.99 -27.42 4.80
N ARG A 64 -3.93 -28.76 4.77
CA ARG A 64 -4.54 -29.65 5.79
C ARG A 64 -6.01 -29.28 6.10
N ASN A 65 -6.83 -29.15 5.05
CA ASN A 65 -8.27 -28.81 5.13
C ASN A 65 -8.60 -27.43 5.73
N LYS A 66 -7.61 -26.56 5.92
CA LYS A 66 -7.82 -25.16 6.31
C LYS A 66 -7.44 -24.24 5.15
N THR A 67 -8.30 -23.27 4.87
CA THR A 67 -8.04 -22.23 3.87
C THR A 67 -7.51 -21.00 4.57
N TYR A 68 -6.39 -20.48 4.08
CA TYR A 68 -5.76 -19.28 4.59
C TYR A 68 -5.70 -18.22 3.50
N LYS A 69 -6.00 -16.98 3.86
CA LYS A 69 -5.78 -15.84 2.99
C LYS A 69 -4.32 -15.39 3.12
N LYS A 70 -3.65 -15.17 1.99
CA LYS A 70 -2.29 -14.66 1.91
C LYS A 70 -2.26 -13.30 1.24
N TYR A 71 -1.25 -12.54 1.62
CA TYR A 71 -0.86 -11.28 1.03
C TYR A 71 0.59 -11.40 0.57
N ASN A 72 0.88 -10.95 -0.64
CA ASN A 72 2.24 -10.92 -1.14
C ASN A 72 2.48 -9.64 -1.93
N LEU A 73 3.71 -9.14 -1.83
CA LEU A 73 4.21 -8.00 -2.56
C LEU A 73 5.47 -8.45 -3.28
N VAL A 74 5.35 -8.67 -4.58
CA VAL A 74 6.36 -9.33 -5.40
C VAL A 74 7.17 -8.27 -6.15
N TYR A 75 8.48 -8.31 -5.93
CA TYR A 75 9.43 -7.35 -6.50
C TYR A 75 10.17 -7.94 -7.68
N MET A 76 10.12 -7.26 -8.83
CA MET A 76 10.81 -7.67 -10.04
C MET A 76 12.04 -6.80 -10.27
N TYR A 77 13.22 -7.42 -10.30
CA TYR A 77 14.48 -6.71 -10.49
C TYR A 77 15.01 -6.83 -11.92
N THR A 78 15.75 -5.81 -12.37
CA THR A 78 16.33 -5.74 -13.72
C THR A 78 17.45 -6.78 -13.97
N VAL A 79 18.08 -7.33 -12.91
CA VAL A 79 19.33 -8.11 -13.03
C VAL A 79 19.10 -9.61 -13.27
N LYS A 80 19.55 -10.12 -14.43
CA LYS A 80 19.35 -11.50 -14.96
C LYS A 80 20.03 -12.67 -14.20
N LYS A 81 20.66 -12.46 -13.04
CA LYS A 81 21.70 -13.41 -12.57
C LYS A 81 21.20 -14.56 -11.69
N TYR A 82 20.09 -14.43 -10.98
CA TYR A 82 19.52 -15.51 -10.15
C TYR A 82 18.04 -15.23 -9.87
N LYS A 83 17.15 -16.22 -10.13
CA LYS A 83 15.69 -16.22 -9.85
C LYS A 83 15.13 -14.80 -9.58
N ASP A 84 14.82 -14.08 -10.66
CA ASP A 84 14.60 -12.63 -10.74
C ASP A 84 13.35 -12.06 -10.00
N PHE A 85 12.98 -12.60 -8.84
CA PHE A 85 11.96 -12.01 -7.98
C PHE A 85 12.24 -12.31 -6.50
N GLN A 86 11.96 -11.33 -5.64
CA GLN A 86 11.91 -11.55 -4.20
C GLN A 86 10.48 -11.39 -3.72
N ASP A 87 9.99 -12.39 -3.02
CA ASP A 87 8.70 -12.38 -2.38
C ASP A 87 8.78 -13.04 -0.99
N GLN A 88 7.96 -12.54 -0.07
CA GLN A 88 7.79 -13.11 1.26
C GLN A 88 6.30 -13.07 1.58
N PRO A 89 5.53 -14.08 1.15
CA PRO A 89 4.08 -14.07 1.29
C PRO A 89 3.68 -14.23 2.76
N PHE A 90 2.95 -13.25 3.27
CA PHE A 90 2.37 -13.23 4.60
C PHE A 90 0.99 -13.91 4.62
N TYR A 91 0.64 -14.46 5.77
CA TYR A 91 -0.72 -14.81 6.12
C TYR A 91 -1.47 -13.56 6.57
N VAL A 92 -2.70 -13.39 6.10
CA VAL A 92 -3.62 -12.39 6.63
C VAL A 92 -4.27 -12.97 7.87
N ARG A 93 -3.94 -12.42 9.03
CA ARG A 93 -4.42 -12.89 10.34
C ARG A 93 -5.68 -12.19 10.81
N GLY A 94 -5.91 -10.98 10.33
CA GLY A 94 -7.04 -10.18 10.74
C GLY A 94 -7.10 -8.88 9.94
N VAL A 95 -8.24 -8.22 10.02
CA VAL A 95 -8.47 -6.91 9.44
C VAL A 95 -9.16 -6.04 10.49
N GLU A 96 -8.57 -4.87 10.75
CA GLU A 96 -9.09 -3.86 11.68
C GLU A 96 -9.35 -2.57 10.87
N ASN A 97 -10.60 -2.34 10.47
CA ASN A 97 -10.99 -1.27 9.56
C ASN A 97 -10.19 -1.27 8.25
N TYR A 98 -9.25 -0.34 8.11
CA TYR A 98 -8.38 -0.16 6.94
C TYR A 98 -6.99 -0.79 7.13
N THR A 99 -6.76 -1.47 8.25
CA THR A 99 -5.49 -2.12 8.60
C THR A 99 -5.59 -3.62 8.35
N ILE A 100 -4.62 -4.15 7.61
CA ILE A 100 -4.40 -5.59 7.44
C ILE A 100 -3.32 -6.03 8.42
N ILE A 101 -3.62 -7.06 9.22
CA ILE A 101 -2.70 -7.69 10.15
C ILE A 101 -2.05 -8.88 9.46
N LEU A 102 -0.72 -8.85 9.36
CA LEU A 102 0.07 -9.78 8.58
C LEU A 102 1.04 -10.57 9.46
N ALA A 103 1.22 -11.85 9.13
CA ALA A 103 2.17 -12.71 9.84
C ALA A 103 2.88 -13.73 8.94
N TYR A 104 4.08 -14.17 9.32
CA TYR A 104 4.80 -15.21 8.57
C TYR A 104 4.19 -16.60 8.72
N LYS A 105 3.43 -16.81 9.80
CA LYS A 105 2.75 -18.07 10.12
C LYS A 105 1.25 -17.82 10.31
N PRO A 106 0.40 -18.82 10.02
CA PRO A 106 -1.04 -18.70 10.25
C PRO A 106 -1.43 -18.89 11.72
N ASP A 107 -0.51 -19.40 12.55
CA ASP A 107 -0.77 -19.77 13.93
C ASP A 107 -0.97 -18.54 14.82
N GLU A 108 -2.03 -18.57 15.63
CA GLU A 108 -2.45 -17.45 16.45
C GLU A 108 -1.54 -17.20 17.64
N TYR A 109 -0.78 -18.22 18.06
CA TYR A 109 0.11 -18.19 19.21
C TYR A 109 1.24 -17.15 19.06
N PHE A 110 1.70 -16.89 17.84
CA PHE A 110 2.76 -15.92 17.59
C PHE A 110 2.18 -14.51 17.46
N GLN A 111 2.92 -13.48 17.89
CA GLN A 111 2.46 -12.10 17.70
C GLN A 111 2.53 -11.71 16.21
N PRO A 112 1.58 -10.92 15.69
CA PRO A 112 1.66 -10.44 14.31
C PRO A 112 2.90 -9.59 14.09
N GLU A 113 3.63 -9.88 13.01
CA GLU A 113 4.91 -9.24 12.73
C GLU A 113 4.77 -7.96 11.90
N LYS A 114 3.65 -7.79 11.18
CA LYS A 114 3.49 -6.67 10.24
C LYS A 114 2.06 -6.15 10.14
N LYS A 115 1.96 -4.86 9.80
CA LYS A 115 0.71 -4.20 9.41
C LYS A 115 0.85 -3.62 8.01
N GLU A 116 -0.23 -3.63 7.24
CA GLU A 116 -0.35 -2.88 5.98
C GLU A 116 -1.62 -2.03 6.09
N LEU A 117 -1.52 -0.73 5.83
CA LEU A 117 -2.64 0.19 5.88
C LEU A 117 -3.13 0.45 4.45
N ILE A 118 -4.44 0.35 4.21
CA ILE A 118 -5.06 0.85 2.98
C ILE A 118 -5.57 2.26 3.28
N LEU A 119 -4.84 3.29 2.85
CA LEU A 119 -5.18 4.68 3.18
C LEU A 119 -6.28 5.24 2.28
N TYR A 120 -6.38 4.71 1.05
CA TYR A 120 -7.44 5.06 0.11
C TYR A 120 -7.72 3.88 -0.82
N SER A 121 -8.96 3.72 -1.27
CA SER A 121 -9.29 2.90 -2.43
C SER A 121 -10.64 3.30 -3.02
N ASP A 122 -10.72 3.31 -4.35
CA ASP A 122 -12.00 3.39 -5.06
C ASP A 122 -12.68 2.01 -5.18
N LYS A 123 -12.03 0.96 -4.67
CA LYS A 123 -12.45 -0.44 -4.66
C LYS A 123 -12.65 -1.05 -6.06
N GLU A 124 -12.18 -0.39 -7.11
CA GLU A 124 -12.39 -0.83 -8.50
C GLU A 124 -11.09 -0.82 -9.29
N THR A 125 -10.33 0.26 -9.19
CA THR A 125 -9.17 0.49 -10.05
C THR A 125 -7.87 0.68 -9.27
N CYS A 126 -7.92 1.11 -8.00
CA CYS A 126 -6.72 1.47 -7.28
C CYS A 126 -6.85 1.40 -5.76
N MET A 127 -5.69 1.41 -5.10
CA MET A 127 -5.56 1.67 -3.68
C MET A 127 -4.21 2.31 -3.35
N VAL A 128 -4.21 3.11 -2.29
CA VAL A 128 -2.99 3.66 -1.70
C VAL A 128 -2.70 2.86 -0.44
N THR A 129 -1.50 2.30 -0.35
CA THR A 129 -1.10 1.49 0.81
C THR A 129 0.13 2.05 1.49
N LYS A 130 0.25 1.79 2.79
CA LYS A 130 1.38 2.21 3.62
C LYS A 130 1.77 1.11 4.59
N ASP A 131 3.06 0.83 4.66
CA ASP A 131 3.69 -0.01 5.67
C ASP A 131 4.22 0.89 6.82
N PRO A 132 3.53 0.93 7.97
CA PRO A 132 3.93 1.77 9.10
C PRO A 132 5.15 1.22 9.86
N ASN A 133 5.51 -0.05 9.64
CA ASN A 133 6.57 -0.73 10.38
C ASN A 133 7.86 -0.87 9.55
N SER A 134 7.97 -0.14 8.44
CA SER A 134 9.14 -0.18 7.57
C SER A 134 10.38 0.42 8.26
N HIS A 135 11.52 -0.27 8.16
CA HIS A 135 12.82 0.22 8.61
C HIS A 135 13.41 1.32 7.72
N PHE A 136 12.84 1.58 6.54
CA PHE A 136 13.24 2.71 5.69
C PHE A 136 12.85 4.04 6.35
N THR A 137 13.73 5.04 6.25
CA THR A 137 13.57 6.38 6.87
C THR A 137 12.34 7.13 6.38
N SER A 138 11.77 6.75 5.24
CA SER A 138 10.44 7.15 4.80
C SER A 138 9.44 6.00 5.03
N ASN A 139 8.32 6.35 5.65
CA ASN A 139 7.12 5.52 5.69
C ASN A 139 6.82 5.00 4.27
N VAL A 140 7.02 3.70 4.04
CA VAL A 140 6.86 3.06 2.74
C VAL A 140 5.40 3.19 2.31
N CYS A 141 5.14 4.02 1.30
CA CYS A 141 3.82 4.21 0.73
C CYS A 141 3.83 4.00 -0.79
N SER A 142 2.77 3.37 -1.30
CA SER A 142 2.58 3.04 -2.71
C SER A 142 1.20 3.41 -3.21
N LEU A 143 1.12 3.88 -4.46
CA LEU A 143 -0.10 3.81 -5.27
C LEU A 143 -0.07 2.51 -6.07
N LEU A 144 -1.08 1.67 -5.86
CA LEU A 144 -1.29 0.42 -6.54
C LEU A 144 -2.54 0.53 -7.42
N VAL A 145 -2.48 0.05 -8.65
CA VAL A 145 -3.55 0.14 -9.65
C VAL A 145 -3.78 -1.19 -10.34
N THR A 146 -4.97 -1.44 -10.89
CA THR A 146 -5.21 -2.61 -11.74
C THR A 146 -4.40 -2.51 -13.04
N GLU A 147 -4.27 -3.64 -13.76
CA GLU A 147 -3.61 -3.67 -15.07
C GLU A 147 -4.24 -2.69 -16.07
N ALA A 148 -5.58 -2.67 -16.14
CA ALA A 148 -6.33 -1.83 -17.06
C ALA A 148 -6.15 -0.32 -16.78
N SER A 149 -5.84 0.05 -15.54
CA SER A 149 -5.70 1.45 -15.11
C SER A 149 -4.25 1.90 -14.97
N PHE A 150 -3.27 1.08 -15.37
CA PHE A 150 -1.85 1.40 -15.15
C PHE A 150 -1.37 2.60 -15.96
N TYR A 151 -1.71 2.66 -17.24
CA TYR A 151 -1.27 3.74 -18.15
C TYR A 151 -2.21 4.96 -18.13
N ASP A 152 -3.42 4.81 -17.59
CA ASP A 152 -4.41 5.88 -17.46
C ASP A 152 -5.14 5.74 -16.10
N PRO A 153 -4.47 6.08 -14.99
CA PRO A 153 -5.05 5.97 -13.66
C PRO A 153 -6.12 7.04 -13.44
N ARG A 154 -7.19 6.70 -12.71
CA ARG A 154 -8.16 7.68 -12.23
C ARG A 154 -7.48 8.79 -11.44
N LYS A 155 -7.90 10.04 -11.67
CA LYS A 155 -7.27 11.22 -11.08
C LYS A 155 -7.36 11.21 -9.56
N GLU A 156 -8.47 10.69 -9.03
CA GLU A 156 -8.75 10.54 -7.61
C GLU A 156 -7.69 9.65 -6.93
N CYS A 157 -7.20 8.60 -7.60
CA CYS A 157 -6.17 7.70 -7.09
C CYS A 157 -4.83 8.43 -6.90
N THR A 158 -4.40 9.21 -7.89
CA THR A 158 -3.15 9.98 -7.82
C THR A 158 -3.25 11.13 -6.81
N GLN A 159 -4.41 11.79 -6.72
CA GLN A 159 -4.66 12.81 -5.71
C GLN A 159 -4.69 12.23 -4.29
N ALA A 160 -5.30 11.06 -4.10
CA ALA A 160 -5.28 10.37 -2.82
C ALA A 160 -3.85 9.96 -2.42
N PHE A 161 -3.05 9.48 -3.36
CA PHE A 161 -1.63 9.21 -3.10
C PHE A 161 -0.91 10.48 -2.63
N ILE A 162 -1.09 11.61 -3.31
CA ILE A 162 -0.48 12.89 -2.91
C ILE A 162 -0.94 13.33 -1.52
N ARG A 163 -2.25 13.22 -1.24
CA ARG A 163 -2.83 13.59 0.06
C ARG A 163 -2.25 12.76 1.21
N HIS A 164 -2.11 11.45 1.03
CA HIS A 164 -1.70 10.53 2.10
C HIS A 164 -0.19 10.33 2.22
N CYS A 165 0.53 10.49 1.10
CA CYS A 165 1.92 10.05 0.98
C CYS A 165 2.87 11.12 0.42
N GLY A 166 2.34 12.28 0.03
CA GLY A 166 3.12 13.34 -0.59
C GLY A 166 3.50 13.02 -2.02
N HIS A 167 4.58 13.62 -2.50
CA HIS A 167 4.98 13.47 -3.89
C HIS A 167 5.68 12.12 -4.13
N ALA A 168 5.46 11.53 -5.30
CA ALA A 168 6.12 10.30 -5.68
C ALA A 168 7.64 10.53 -5.79
N ALA A 169 8.42 9.71 -5.08
CA ALA A 169 9.86 9.63 -5.28
C ALA A 169 10.21 8.80 -6.52
N TYR A 170 9.29 7.91 -6.95
CA TYR A 170 9.45 7.10 -8.15
C TYR A 170 8.09 6.79 -8.79
N ASN A 171 8.07 6.80 -10.12
CA ASN A 171 6.94 6.38 -10.94
C ASN A 171 7.37 5.22 -11.83
N PHE A 172 6.62 4.11 -11.78
CA PHE A 172 6.82 2.97 -12.65
C PHE A 172 6.22 3.25 -14.02
N THR A 173 6.94 2.91 -15.08
CA THR A 173 6.52 3.18 -16.47
C THR A 173 6.06 1.93 -17.21
N SER A 174 6.25 0.73 -16.63
CA SER A 174 5.86 -0.54 -17.24
C SER A 174 5.54 -1.59 -16.19
N ILE A 175 4.62 -2.48 -16.53
CA ILE A 175 4.28 -3.70 -15.77
C ILE A 175 4.50 -4.97 -16.59
N SER A 176 5.11 -4.88 -17.77
CA SER A 176 5.21 -5.99 -18.73
C SER A 176 5.87 -7.24 -18.15
N ARG A 177 6.83 -7.09 -17.22
CA ARG A 177 7.49 -8.22 -16.53
C ARG A 177 6.69 -8.76 -15.33
N CYS A 178 5.61 -8.09 -14.93
CA CYS A 178 4.75 -8.46 -13.81
C CYS A 178 3.40 -9.06 -14.27
N VAL A 179 2.93 -8.69 -15.45
CA VAL A 179 1.67 -9.21 -16.03
C VAL A 179 1.81 -10.72 -16.28
N ASN A 180 0.73 -11.48 -16.07
CA ASN A 180 0.64 -12.95 -16.23
C ASN A 180 1.55 -13.81 -15.33
N ARG A 181 2.28 -13.22 -14.37
CA ARG A 181 3.08 -13.98 -13.39
C ARG A 181 2.17 -14.65 -12.35
N THR A 182 2.31 -15.95 -12.18
CA THR A 182 1.56 -16.78 -11.22
C THR A 182 2.44 -17.36 -10.11
N ASP A 183 3.65 -16.83 -9.97
CA ASP A 183 4.77 -17.39 -9.20
C ASP A 183 4.57 -17.33 -7.67
N TYR A 184 3.35 -17.05 -7.20
CA TYR A 184 2.95 -16.98 -5.78
C TYR A 184 2.41 -18.31 -5.21
N ASN A 185 2.52 -19.41 -5.98
CA ASN A 185 2.09 -20.77 -5.63
C ASN A 185 3.24 -21.65 -5.14
#